data_AF-A0A0C3KM78-F1
#
_entry.id   AF-A0A0C3KM78-F1
#
_cell.length_a   1.000
_cell.length_b   1.000
_cell.length_c   1.000
_cell.angle_alpha   90.00
_cell.angle_beta   90.00
_cell.angle_gamma   90.00
#
_symmetry.space_group_name_H-M   'P 1'
#
loop_
_entity.id
_entity.type
_entity.pdbx_description
1 polymer ?
#
loop_
_entity_poly.entity_id
_entity_poly.type
_entity_poly.pdbx_seq_one_letter_code
_entity_poly.pdbx_strand_id
1 'polypeptide(L)'
;MSSAEKQPLKSRAVRILTREDLVNHNNTSSCWISRNGKVYDVTGFLQDHPGGEDLILNHAGKDVGEIMKDPDEHDHSDSAYEMLEEYCIGRLGNEATIVDEAWEATVDFHPDDTDEAADFEKCQFLDLRRPLLRQTLCCFFLGNVIWTFLEYTLHRFLFHIDEWLPDRPAALTLHFLMHGVHHYLPMDRLRLVMPPLLFFTLSWPFTRLGYLLFPASVANGIISGAFAFYVLYDCMHYALHHTKLPQYMADMKKYHLAHHYKNFELGFGVTSKVWDYIFNTVLPV
;
A
#
# COMPACT_ATOMS: atom_id res chain seq x y z
N MET A 1 -52.16 2.80 18.00
CA MET A 1 -50.86 3.02 17.33
C MET A 1 -50.02 3.86 18.28
N SER A 2 -49.23 3.20 19.13
CA SER A 2 -48.37 3.87 20.11
C SER A 2 -47.00 4.09 19.47
N SER A 3 -46.58 5.35 19.40
CA SER A 3 -45.32 5.79 18.81
C SER A 3 -44.17 5.30 19.69
N ALA A 4 -43.33 4.40 19.17
CA ALA A 4 -42.11 3.98 19.82
C ALA A 4 -41.08 5.12 19.75
N GLU A 5 -40.82 5.72 20.91
CA GLU A 5 -39.82 6.76 21.11
C GLU A 5 -38.42 6.14 20.94
N LYS A 6 -37.78 6.36 19.78
CA LYS A 6 -36.39 5.95 19.55
C LYS A 6 -35.48 6.79 20.43
N GLN A 7 -34.79 6.15 21.37
CA GLN A 7 -33.72 6.77 22.14
C GLN A 7 -32.60 7.29 21.21
N PRO A 8 -32.02 8.47 21.48
CA PRO A 8 -30.96 9.02 20.65
C PRO A 8 -29.66 8.23 20.80
N LEU A 9 -29.04 7.89 19.67
CA LEU A 9 -27.70 7.28 19.60
C LEU A 9 -26.67 8.22 20.27
N LYS A 10 -26.18 7.83 21.45
CA LYS A 10 -25.04 8.50 22.12
C LYS A 10 -23.84 8.48 21.16
N SER A 11 -23.32 9.66 20.82
CA SER A 11 -22.05 9.80 20.12
C SER A 11 -20.93 9.18 20.97
N ARG A 12 -20.46 7.97 20.61
CA ARG A 12 -19.33 7.31 21.27
C ARG A 12 -18.04 8.03 20.87
N ALA A 13 -17.56 8.96 21.70
CA ALA A 13 -16.16 9.34 21.67
C ALA A 13 -15.32 8.06 21.91
N VAL A 14 -14.37 7.78 21.02
CA VAL A 14 -13.54 6.58 21.13
C VAL A 14 -12.58 6.77 22.30
N ARG A 15 -12.79 6.03 23.38
CA ARG A 15 -11.92 6.06 24.57
C ARG A 15 -10.60 5.33 24.27
N ILE A 16 -9.47 5.90 24.70
CA ILE A 16 -8.17 5.23 24.62
C ILE A 16 -7.91 4.59 25.99
N LEU A 17 -7.70 3.28 26.05
CA LEU A 17 -7.58 2.50 27.28
C LEU A 17 -6.18 1.90 27.41
N THR A 18 -5.62 1.87 28.62
CA THR A 18 -4.28 1.29 28.85
C THR A 18 -4.35 -0.23 28.95
N ARG A 19 -3.18 -0.88 28.82
CA ARG A 19 -3.06 -2.32 29.13
C ARG A 19 -3.28 -2.61 30.62
N GLU A 20 -2.95 -1.66 31.50
CA GLU A 20 -3.19 -1.81 32.94
C GLU A 20 -4.70 -1.79 33.25
N ASP A 21 -5.45 -0.90 32.63
CA ASP A 21 -6.91 -0.86 32.73
C ASP A 21 -7.51 -2.22 32.32
N LEU A 22 -7.09 -2.74 31.17
CA LEU A 22 -7.55 -4.04 30.68
C LEU A 22 -7.32 -5.17 31.72
N VAL A 23 -6.14 -5.22 32.34
CA VAL A 23 -5.79 -6.25 33.34
C VAL A 23 -6.57 -6.08 34.65
N ASN A 24 -6.90 -4.85 35.04
CA ASN A 24 -7.68 -4.57 36.25
C ASN A 24 -9.16 -4.97 36.12
N HIS A 25 -9.68 -5.06 34.90
CA HIS A 25 -11.06 -5.46 34.60
C HIS A 25 -11.16 -6.98 34.28
N ASN A 26 -10.86 -7.81 35.29
CA ASN A 26 -10.76 -9.28 35.17
C ASN A 26 -11.76 -10.08 36.02
N ASN A 27 -12.86 -9.48 36.47
CA ASN A 27 -13.80 -10.10 37.39
C ASN A 27 -15.21 -10.22 36.78
N THR A 28 -16.09 -11.00 37.41
CA THR A 28 -17.47 -11.24 36.92
C THR A 28 -18.32 -9.97 36.87
N SER A 29 -18.01 -8.96 37.70
CA SER A 29 -18.69 -7.66 37.68
C SER A 29 -18.10 -6.66 36.69
N SER A 30 -16.94 -6.97 36.11
CA SER A 30 -16.21 -6.10 35.19
C SER A 30 -15.17 -6.92 34.43
N CYS A 31 -15.58 -7.41 33.26
CA CYS A 31 -14.81 -8.33 32.42
C CYS A 31 -14.55 -7.70 31.06
N TRP A 32 -13.32 -7.28 30.82
CA TRP A 32 -12.89 -6.70 29.56
C TRP A 32 -11.97 -7.64 28.80
N ILE A 33 -12.08 -7.61 27.48
CA ILE A 33 -11.22 -8.38 26.57
C ILE A 33 -10.69 -7.45 25.47
N SER A 34 -9.51 -7.74 24.94
CA SER A 34 -8.97 -7.02 23.79
C SER A 34 -8.90 -7.89 22.55
N ARG A 35 -9.07 -7.29 21.38
CA ARG A 35 -8.83 -7.94 20.09
C ARG A 35 -8.46 -6.90 19.05
N ASN A 36 -7.41 -7.13 18.28
CA ASN A 36 -6.95 -6.25 17.20
C ASN A 36 -6.77 -4.78 17.62
N GLY A 37 -6.33 -4.53 18.86
CA GLY A 37 -6.15 -3.19 19.41
C GLY A 37 -7.46 -2.43 19.75
N LYS A 38 -8.61 -3.13 19.76
CA LYS A 38 -9.87 -2.65 20.34
C LYS A 38 -10.10 -3.33 21.69
N VAL A 39 -10.78 -2.63 22.61
CA VAL A 39 -11.16 -3.15 23.92
C VAL A 39 -12.68 -3.24 24.00
N TYR A 40 -13.17 -4.35 24.55
CA TYR A 40 -14.58 -4.71 24.60
C TYR A 40 -15.00 -5.00 26.04
N ASP A 41 -16.13 -4.44 26.44
CA ASP A 41 -16.75 -4.74 27.74
C ASP A 41 -17.80 -5.83 27.56
N VAL A 42 -17.43 -7.07 27.89
CA VAL A 42 -18.30 -8.25 27.75
C VAL A 42 -19.00 -8.62 29.05
N THR A 43 -18.94 -7.77 30.08
CA THR A 43 -19.55 -8.03 31.39
C THR A 43 -21.03 -8.40 31.28
N GLY A 44 -21.78 -7.66 30.45
CA GLY A 44 -23.21 -7.93 30.24
C GLY A 44 -23.50 -9.19 29.42
N PHE A 45 -22.50 -9.71 28.71
CA PHE A 45 -22.63 -10.85 27.80
C PHE A 45 -22.15 -12.18 28.42
N LEU A 46 -21.52 -12.15 29.61
CA LEU A 46 -20.99 -13.35 30.27
C LEU A 46 -22.03 -14.48 30.41
N GLN A 47 -23.25 -14.13 30.82
CA GLN A 47 -24.34 -15.09 31.05
C GLN A 47 -25.00 -15.59 29.76
N ASP A 48 -24.89 -14.81 28.69
CA ASP A 48 -25.47 -15.10 27.38
C ASP A 48 -24.48 -15.86 26.47
N HIS A 49 -23.25 -16.10 26.94
CA HIS A 49 -22.23 -16.81 26.20
C HIS A 49 -22.58 -18.31 26.07
N PRO A 50 -22.78 -18.85 24.85
CA PRO A 50 -23.20 -20.24 24.64
C PRO A 50 -22.21 -21.29 25.16
N GLY A 51 -20.93 -20.94 25.31
CA GLY A 51 -19.87 -21.80 25.84
C GLY A 51 -19.69 -21.71 27.37
N GLY A 52 -20.48 -20.88 28.06
CA GLY A 52 -20.37 -20.63 29.49
C GLY A 52 -19.48 -19.45 29.86
N GLU A 53 -19.75 -18.85 31.02
CA GLU A 53 -19.03 -17.66 31.51
C GLU A 53 -17.57 -17.94 31.88
N ASP A 54 -17.27 -19.16 32.32
CA ASP A 54 -15.93 -19.56 32.79
C ASP A 54 -14.86 -19.41 31.70
N LEU A 55 -15.21 -19.68 30.43
CA LEU A 55 -14.28 -19.55 29.31
C LEU A 55 -13.87 -18.09 29.07
N ILE A 56 -14.82 -17.16 29.17
CA ILE A 56 -14.51 -15.74 29.02
C ILE A 56 -13.69 -15.25 30.23
N LEU A 57 -14.04 -15.68 31.44
CA LEU A 57 -13.34 -15.30 32.67
C LEU A 57 -11.86 -15.73 32.70
N ASN A 58 -11.54 -16.91 32.14
CA ASN A 58 -10.14 -17.37 32.03
C ASN A 58 -9.26 -16.46 31.14
N HIS A 59 -9.91 -15.73 30.23
CA HIS A 59 -9.29 -14.80 29.28
C HIS A 59 -9.64 -13.34 29.55
N ALA A 60 -10.27 -13.05 30.69
CA ALA A 60 -10.53 -11.69 31.11
C ALA A 60 -9.21 -10.92 31.30
N GLY A 61 -9.16 -9.71 30.77
CA GLY A 61 -7.99 -8.85 30.77
C GLY A 61 -6.87 -9.25 29.79
N LYS A 62 -7.15 -10.16 28.84
CA LYS A 62 -6.17 -10.63 27.83
C LYS A 62 -6.65 -10.35 26.40
N ASP A 63 -5.73 -10.52 25.45
CA ASP A 63 -6.07 -10.53 24.02
C ASP A 63 -6.62 -11.90 23.63
N VAL A 64 -7.83 -11.92 23.07
CA VAL A 64 -8.55 -13.13 22.68
C VAL A 64 -8.49 -13.41 21.17
N GLY A 65 -7.75 -12.61 20.40
CA GLY A 65 -7.74 -12.67 18.94
C GLY A 65 -7.32 -14.01 18.35
N GLU A 66 -6.39 -14.71 19.00
CA GLU A 66 -5.93 -16.04 18.61
C GLU A 66 -6.91 -17.14 19.07
N ILE A 67 -7.43 -17.03 20.29
CA ILE A 67 -8.32 -18.03 20.91
C ILE A 67 -9.67 -18.10 20.20
N MET A 68 -10.22 -16.94 19.79
CA MET A 68 -11.48 -16.92 19.03
C MET A 68 -11.39 -17.59 17.66
N LYS A 69 -10.18 -17.79 17.13
CA LYS A 69 -9.90 -18.46 15.85
C LYS A 69 -9.35 -19.88 16.05
N ASP A 70 -9.22 -20.35 17.29
CA ASP A 70 -8.65 -21.65 17.58
C ASP A 70 -9.64 -22.77 17.20
N PRO A 71 -9.31 -23.64 16.23
CA PRO A 71 -10.17 -24.75 15.83
C PRO A 71 -10.34 -25.81 16.93
N ASP A 72 -9.40 -25.91 17.87
CA ASP A 72 -9.39 -26.93 18.92
C ASP A 72 -10.29 -26.54 20.12
N GLU A 73 -10.52 -25.24 20.34
CA GLU A 73 -11.44 -24.75 21.37
C GLU A 73 -12.84 -24.50 20.81
N HIS A 74 -13.00 -23.55 19.87
CA HIS A 74 -14.23 -23.31 19.11
C HIS A 74 -14.03 -22.18 18.08
N ASP A 75 -14.24 -22.47 16.79
CA ASP A 75 -14.21 -21.44 15.75
C ASP A 75 -15.50 -20.61 15.76
N HIS A 76 -15.37 -19.30 15.98
CA HIS A 76 -16.50 -18.39 16.07
C HIS A 76 -16.96 -17.92 14.68
N SER A 77 -18.27 -17.97 14.41
CA SER A 77 -18.86 -17.48 13.16
C SER A 77 -18.70 -15.96 12.97
N ASP A 78 -18.81 -15.47 11.72
CA ASP A 78 -18.75 -14.04 11.38
C ASP A 78 -19.75 -13.19 12.19
N SER A 79 -20.95 -13.72 12.46
CA SER A 79 -21.97 -13.03 13.26
C SER A 79 -21.57 -12.85 14.74
N ALA A 80 -20.75 -13.75 15.30
CA ALA A 80 -20.23 -13.60 16.66
C ALA A 80 -19.23 -12.42 16.73
N TYR A 81 -18.45 -12.21 15.67
CA TYR A 81 -17.56 -11.07 15.58
C TYR A 81 -18.30 -9.74 15.40
N GLU A 82 -19.38 -9.73 14.62
CA GLU A 82 -20.25 -8.55 14.49
C GLU A 82 -20.91 -8.18 15.82
N MET A 83 -21.41 -9.17 16.56
CA MET A 83 -21.99 -8.96 17.89
C MET A 83 -20.96 -8.40 18.89
N LEU A 84 -19.72 -8.88 18.84
CA LEU A 84 -18.63 -8.34 19.66
C LEU A 84 -18.39 -6.84 19.40
N GLU A 85 -18.60 -6.35 18.17
CA GLU A 85 -18.40 -4.93 17.86
C GLU A 85 -19.36 -4.00 18.64
N GLU A 86 -20.53 -4.47 19.04
CA GLU A 86 -21.50 -3.68 19.82
C GLU A 86 -20.97 -3.35 21.22
N TYR A 87 -20.16 -4.25 21.79
CA TYR A 87 -19.53 -4.14 23.10
C TYR A 87 -18.20 -3.36 23.09
N CYS A 88 -17.81 -2.78 21.95
CA CYS A 88 -16.58 -1.99 21.85
C CYS A 88 -16.67 -0.71 22.68
N ILE A 89 -15.77 -0.57 23.65
CA ILE A 89 -15.67 0.60 24.55
C ILE A 89 -14.54 1.55 24.16
N GLY A 90 -13.56 1.08 23.40
CA GLY A 90 -12.39 1.89 23.07
C GLY A 90 -11.30 1.18 22.28
N ARG A 91 -10.16 1.85 22.14
CA ARG A 91 -8.94 1.30 21.53
C ARG A 91 -7.83 1.22 22.57
N LEU A 92 -7.03 0.17 22.51
CA LEU A 92 -5.85 0.04 23.37
C LEU A 92 -4.82 1.08 22.94
N GLY A 93 -4.47 2.00 23.84
CA GLY A 93 -3.44 3.02 23.63
C GLY A 93 -2.04 2.50 23.91
N ASN A 94 -1.07 2.94 23.12
CA ASN A 94 0.35 2.88 23.51
C ASN A 94 0.66 4.15 24.32
N GLU A 95 1.52 4.08 25.34
CA GLU A 95 1.82 5.20 26.27
C GLU A 95 2.08 6.54 25.57
N ALA A 96 2.65 6.54 24.36
CA ALA A 96 2.93 7.73 23.56
C ALA A 96 1.71 8.38 22.86
N THR A 97 0.51 7.80 22.97
CA THR A 97 -0.73 8.24 22.31
C THR A 97 -1.86 8.52 23.31
N ILE A 98 -1.59 8.38 24.60
CA ILE A 98 -2.58 8.56 25.66
C ILE A 98 -2.48 10.00 26.15
N VAL A 99 -3.51 10.78 25.82
CA VAL A 99 -3.76 12.05 26.51
C VAL A 99 -4.55 11.68 27.76
N ASP A 100 -4.07 12.07 28.93
CA ASP A 100 -4.80 11.90 30.19
C ASP A 100 -6.21 12.50 30.03
N GLU A 101 -7.26 11.76 30.41
CA GLU A 101 -8.64 12.26 30.32
C GLU A 101 -8.88 13.47 31.24
N ALA A 102 -8.05 13.65 32.26
CA ALA A 102 -8.03 14.84 33.11
C ALA A 102 -7.24 16.01 32.51
N TRP A 103 -6.60 15.83 31.34
CA TRP A 103 -5.86 16.91 30.68
C TRP A 103 -6.83 17.93 30.09
N GLU A 104 -6.81 19.14 30.65
CA GLU A 104 -7.46 20.31 30.08
C GLU A 104 -6.39 21.31 29.64
N ALA A 105 -6.53 21.84 28.43
CA ALA A 105 -5.64 22.89 27.95
C ALA A 105 -5.84 24.16 28.80
N THR A 106 -4.84 24.53 29.58
CA THR A 106 -4.84 25.79 30.34
C THR A 106 -4.61 26.96 29.40
N VAL A 107 -5.08 28.16 29.77
CA VAL A 107 -4.96 29.39 28.95
C VAL A 107 -3.51 29.74 28.63
N ASP A 108 -2.58 29.35 29.50
CA ASP A 108 -1.15 29.58 29.35
C ASP A 108 -0.38 28.36 28.81
N PHE A 109 -1.07 27.32 28.35
CA PHE A 109 -0.43 26.12 27.83
C PHE A 109 0.44 26.44 26.61
N HIS A 110 1.74 26.18 26.75
CA HIS A 110 2.70 26.21 25.66
C HIS A 110 3.31 24.81 25.52
N PRO A 111 3.18 24.16 24.37
CA PRO A 111 3.82 22.88 24.12
C PRO A 111 5.35 23.04 24.09
N ASP A 112 6.06 22.03 24.55
CA ASP A 112 7.51 21.96 24.39
C ASP A 112 7.89 21.88 22.91
N ASP A 113 9.09 22.35 22.58
CA ASP A 113 9.65 22.21 21.23
C ASP A 113 9.82 20.71 20.88
N THR A 114 9.50 20.37 19.64
CA THR A 114 9.66 19.00 19.14
C THR A 114 11.13 18.57 19.20
N ASP A 115 11.41 17.45 19.87
CA ASP A 115 12.71 16.79 19.74
C ASP A 115 12.85 16.18 18.34
N GLU A 116 13.54 16.91 17.46
CA GLU A 116 13.76 16.55 16.07
C GLU A 116 14.52 15.22 15.89
N ALA A 117 15.38 14.85 16.85
CA ALA A 117 16.16 13.62 16.77
C ALA A 117 15.30 12.41 17.17
N ALA A 118 14.55 12.54 18.28
CA ALA A 118 13.61 11.52 18.72
C ALA A 118 12.45 11.33 17.73
N ASP A 119 11.96 12.41 17.11
CA ASP A 119 10.96 12.34 16.04
C ASP A 119 11.49 11.56 14.84
N PHE A 120 12.69 11.86 14.36
CA PHE A 120 13.28 11.13 13.23
C PHE A 120 13.49 9.64 13.55
N GLU A 121 13.96 9.33 14.76
CA GLU A 121 14.16 7.94 15.18
C GLU A 121 12.84 7.16 15.21
N LYS A 122 11.78 7.78 15.76
CA LYS A 122 10.45 7.18 15.90
C LYS A 122 9.68 7.08 14.58
N CYS A 123 9.63 8.17 13.82
CA CYS A 123 8.78 8.30 12.63
C CYS A 123 9.51 7.86 11.36
N GLN A 124 10.86 7.87 11.36
CA GLN A 124 11.72 7.60 10.21
C GLN A 124 11.27 8.36 8.95
N PHE A 125 10.62 9.53 9.10
CA PHE A 125 9.92 10.20 8.01
C PHE A 125 10.82 11.19 7.26
N LEU A 126 11.11 12.34 7.88
CA LEU A 126 12.02 13.35 7.37
C LEU A 126 12.92 13.81 8.50
N ASP A 127 14.22 13.98 8.23
CA ASP A 127 15.14 14.55 9.20
C ASP A 127 14.89 16.06 9.27
N LEU A 128 14.16 16.53 10.29
CA LEU A 128 13.80 17.94 10.49
C LEU A 128 15.02 18.85 10.62
N ARG A 129 16.17 18.29 11.04
CA ARG A 129 17.46 18.99 11.14
C ARG A 129 18.06 19.34 9.78
N ARG A 130 17.51 18.80 8.68
CA ARG A 130 18.02 18.98 7.31
C ARG A 130 16.96 19.59 6.40
N PRO A 131 17.34 20.30 5.32
CA PRO A 131 16.38 20.88 4.39
C PRO A 131 15.43 19.82 3.80
N LEU A 132 14.14 19.91 4.14
CA LEU A 132 13.11 18.91 3.82
C LEU A 132 12.93 18.73 2.31
N LEU A 133 12.82 19.84 1.56
CA LEU A 133 12.62 19.80 0.11
C LEU A 133 13.74 19.05 -0.61
N ARG A 134 14.98 19.18 -0.15
CA ARG A 134 16.12 18.46 -0.74
C ARG A 134 15.96 16.95 -0.56
N GLN A 135 15.58 16.50 0.63
CA GLN A 135 15.39 15.08 0.93
C GLN A 135 14.28 14.48 0.05
N THR A 136 13.13 15.15 -0.01
CA THR A 136 11.99 14.70 -0.80
C THR A 136 12.28 14.68 -2.31
N LEU A 137 12.87 15.76 -2.84
CA LEU A 137 13.22 15.85 -4.26
C LEU A 137 14.27 14.80 -4.64
N CYS A 138 15.28 14.56 -3.80
CA CYS A 138 16.27 13.51 -4.06
C CYS A 138 15.61 12.13 -4.16
N CYS A 139 14.71 11.78 -3.24
CA CYS A 139 13.99 10.50 -3.30
C CYS A 139 13.12 10.40 -4.57
N PHE A 140 12.40 11.48 -4.90
CA PHE A 140 11.55 11.53 -6.08
C PHE A 140 12.35 11.35 -7.38
N PHE A 141 13.46 12.10 -7.55
CA PHE A 141 14.29 11.99 -8.75
C PHE A 141 15.06 10.67 -8.83
N LEU A 142 15.44 10.08 -7.69
CA LEU A 142 15.97 8.72 -7.67
C LEU A 142 14.93 7.72 -8.21
N GLY A 143 13.65 7.88 -7.83
CA GLY A 143 12.55 7.10 -8.39
C GLY A 143 12.42 7.20 -9.91
N ASN A 144 12.59 8.40 -10.48
CA ASN A 144 12.57 8.61 -11.93
C ASN A 144 13.70 7.83 -12.63
N VAL A 145 14.93 7.87 -12.08
CA VAL A 145 16.07 7.14 -12.64
C VAL A 145 15.84 5.62 -12.55
N ILE A 146 15.38 5.13 -11.39
CA ILE A 146 15.03 3.72 -11.20
C ILE A 146 13.97 3.29 -12.22
N TRP A 147 12.95 4.12 -12.44
CA TRP A 147 11.94 3.83 -13.45
C TRP A 147 12.53 3.67 -14.85
N THR A 148 13.42 4.57 -15.31
CA THR A 148 13.99 4.41 -16.67
C THR A 148 14.75 3.10 -16.84
N PHE A 149 15.36 2.59 -15.77
CA PHE A 149 16.01 1.30 -15.77
C PHE A 149 15.01 0.14 -15.75
N LEU A 150 13.93 0.26 -14.96
CA LEU A 150 12.82 -0.71 -14.95
C LEU A 150 12.11 -0.77 -16.30
N GLU A 151 11.85 0.36 -16.94
CA GLU A 151 11.33 0.45 -18.30
C GLU A 151 12.16 -0.41 -19.24
N TYR A 152 13.47 -0.16 -19.31
CA TYR A 152 14.37 -0.89 -20.19
C TYR A 152 14.38 -2.39 -19.90
N THR A 153 14.51 -2.77 -18.62
CA THR A 153 14.64 -4.18 -18.23
C THR A 153 13.33 -4.96 -18.39
N LEU A 154 12.19 -4.38 -18.03
CA LEU A 154 10.88 -4.99 -18.25
C LEU A 154 10.60 -5.13 -19.74
N HIS A 155 10.87 -4.08 -20.53
CA HIS A 155 10.64 -4.13 -21.97
C HIS A 155 11.51 -5.20 -22.64
N ARG A 156 12.80 -5.28 -22.28
CA ARG A 156 13.74 -6.24 -22.87
C ARG A 156 13.54 -7.68 -22.40
N PHE A 157 13.38 -7.92 -21.10
CA PHE A 157 13.46 -9.27 -20.52
C PHE A 157 12.11 -9.88 -20.15
N LEU A 158 11.07 -9.06 -19.98
CA LEU A 158 9.73 -9.56 -19.63
C LEU A 158 8.77 -9.44 -20.81
N PHE A 159 8.71 -8.27 -21.45
CA PHE A 159 7.81 -8.01 -22.57
C PHE A 159 8.32 -8.65 -23.86
N HIS A 160 9.63 -8.74 -24.05
CA HIS A 160 10.30 -9.51 -25.10
C HIS A 160 10.99 -10.77 -24.55
N ILE A 161 10.25 -11.54 -23.73
CA ILE A 161 10.75 -12.85 -23.26
C ILE A 161 10.85 -13.87 -24.40
N ASP A 162 10.05 -13.69 -25.46
CA ASP A 162 10.12 -14.33 -26.78
C ASP A 162 10.60 -15.79 -26.76
N GLU A 163 11.86 -16.04 -27.11
CA GLU A 163 12.43 -17.40 -27.24
C GLU A 163 12.42 -18.24 -25.96
N TRP A 164 12.32 -17.59 -24.79
CA TRP A 164 12.37 -18.23 -23.48
C TRP A 164 10.96 -18.60 -22.97
N LEU A 165 9.92 -18.28 -23.74
CA LEU A 165 8.54 -18.54 -23.37
C LEU A 165 8.20 -20.04 -23.49
N PRO A 166 7.66 -20.69 -22.45
CA PRO A 166 7.26 -22.09 -22.54
C PRO A 166 6.03 -22.25 -23.45
N ASP A 167 5.99 -23.35 -24.21
CA ASP A 167 4.86 -23.69 -25.10
C ASP A 167 3.63 -24.17 -24.28
N ARG A 168 2.96 -23.21 -23.63
CA ARG A 168 1.73 -23.42 -22.87
C ARG A 168 0.74 -22.29 -23.18
N PRO A 169 -0.56 -22.59 -23.41
CA PRO A 169 -1.56 -21.58 -23.74
C PRO A 169 -1.63 -20.42 -22.74
N ALA A 170 -1.47 -20.70 -21.45
CA ALA A 170 -1.47 -19.69 -20.41
C ALA A 170 -0.28 -18.71 -20.53
N ALA A 171 0.92 -19.22 -20.83
CA ALA A 171 2.13 -18.41 -21.00
C ALA A 171 2.03 -17.53 -22.26
N LEU A 172 1.57 -18.12 -23.37
CA LEU A 172 1.30 -17.40 -24.61
C LEU A 172 0.25 -16.29 -24.43
N THR A 173 -0.82 -16.59 -23.69
CA THR A 173 -1.87 -15.61 -23.39
C THR A 173 -1.33 -14.47 -22.52
N LEU A 174 -0.55 -14.78 -21.48
CA LEU A 174 0.03 -13.77 -20.61
C LEU A 174 0.98 -12.85 -21.39
N HIS A 175 1.87 -13.43 -22.22
CA HIS A 175 2.75 -12.67 -23.09
C HIS A 175 1.97 -11.75 -24.05
N PHE A 176 0.92 -12.28 -24.68
CA PHE A 176 0.04 -11.51 -25.56
C PHE A 176 -0.62 -10.33 -24.82
N LEU A 177 -1.08 -10.53 -23.59
CA LEU A 177 -1.72 -9.48 -22.79
C LEU A 177 -0.74 -8.40 -22.28
N MET A 178 0.51 -8.77 -22.00
CA MET A 178 1.52 -7.83 -21.49
C MET A 178 2.05 -6.91 -22.59
N HIS A 179 2.40 -7.48 -23.75
CA HIS A 179 3.03 -6.70 -24.82
C HIS A 179 2.77 -7.22 -26.23
N GLY A 180 2.55 -8.52 -26.41
CA GLY A 180 2.36 -9.10 -27.75
C GLY A 180 1.19 -8.51 -28.54
N VAL A 181 0.09 -8.15 -27.88
CA VAL A 181 -1.06 -7.49 -28.53
C VAL A 181 -0.69 -6.13 -29.12
N HIS A 182 0.23 -5.41 -28.47
CA HIS A 182 0.69 -4.12 -28.93
C HIS A 182 1.55 -4.26 -30.19
N HIS A 183 2.50 -5.20 -30.23
CA HIS A 183 3.27 -5.49 -31.45
C HIS A 183 2.40 -6.05 -32.58
N TYR A 184 1.35 -6.81 -32.24
CA TYR A 184 0.44 -7.37 -33.23
C TYR A 184 -0.51 -6.30 -33.83
N LEU A 185 -0.97 -5.35 -33.02
CA LEU A 185 -1.89 -4.27 -33.40
C LEU A 185 -1.36 -2.90 -32.94
N PRO A 186 -0.23 -2.41 -33.48
CA PRO A 186 0.48 -1.23 -32.95
C PRO A 186 -0.31 0.08 -33.02
N MET A 187 -1.28 0.17 -33.94
CA MET A 187 -2.12 1.36 -34.14
C MET A 187 -3.50 1.25 -33.48
N ASP A 188 -3.75 0.21 -32.68
CA ASP A 188 -4.97 0.12 -31.88
C ASP A 188 -4.86 1.01 -30.63
N ARG A 189 -5.65 2.09 -30.63
CA ARG A 189 -5.66 3.09 -29.55
C ARG A 189 -6.06 2.54 -28.18
N LEU A 190 -6.74 1.40 -28.10
CA LEU A 190 -7.23 0.84 -26.85
C LEU A 190 -6.33 -0.29 -26.31
N ARG A 191 -5.27 -0.66 -27.03
CA ARG A 191 -4.42 -1.83 -26.71
C ARG A 191 -2.92 -1.50 -26.70
N LEU A 192 -2.59 -0.29 -26.23
CA LEU A 192 -1.21 0.20 -26.13
C LEU A 192 -0.79 0.41 -24.68
N VAL A 193 -1.55 1.21 -23.93
CA VAL A 193 -1.25 1.54 -22.54
C VAL A 193 -1.54 0.37 -21.62
N MET A 194 -0.75 0.23 -20.57
CA MET A 194 -0.88 -0.91 -19.66
C MET A 194 -2.20 -0.80 -18.86
N PRO A 195 -3.08 -1.83 -18.89
CA PRO A 195 -4.27 -1.84 -18.06
C PRO A 195 -3.92 -1.74 -16.56
N PRO A 196 -4.67 -0.97 -15.75
CA PRO A 196 -4.34 -0.76 -14.34
C PRO A 196 -4.13 -2.06 -13.55
N LEU A 197 -4.91 -3.11 -13.83
CA LEU A 197 -4.77 -4.41 -13.18
C LEU A 197 -3.39 -5.05 -13.41
N LEU A 198 -2.90 -5.02 -14.65
CA LEU A 198 -1.58 -5.54 -14.99
C LEU A 198 -0.48 -4.67 -14.38
N PHE A 199 -0.64 -3.34 -14.42
CA PHE A 199 0.29 -2.42 -13.78
C PHE A 199 0.44 -2.69 -12.27
N PHE A 200 -0.66 -2.80 -11.53
CA PHE A 200 -0.59 -3.09 -10.09
C PHE A 200 0.00 -4.46 -9.79
N THR A 201 -0.30 -5.46 -10.63
CA THR A 201 0.28 -6.81 -10.48
C THR A 201 1.79 -6.79 -10.70
N LEU A 202 2.27 -6.13 -11.76
CA LEU A 202 3.70 -6.04 -12.08
C LEU A 202 4.46 -5.15 -11.09
N SER A 203 3.87 -4.05 -10.62
CA SER A 203 4.51 -3.12 -9.67
C SER A 203 4.55 -3.64 -8.24
N TRP A 204 3.66 -4.57 -7.84
CA TRP A 204 3.61 -5.13 -6.49
C TRP A 204 4.97 -5.65 -5.97
N PRO A 205 5.69 -6.55 -6.67
CA PRO A 205 7.00 -7.02 -6.18
C PRO A 205 8.03 -5.89 -6.02
N PHE A 206 8.03 -4.90 -6.94
CA PHE A 206 8.97 -3.78 -6.87
C PHE A 206 8.67 -2.83 -5.71
N THR A 207 7.39 -2.55 -5.44
CA THR A 207 7.01 -1.71 -4.30
C THR A 207 7.32 -2.42 -2.98
N ARG A 208 7.08 -3.73 -2.88
CA ARG A 208 7.48 -4.54 -1.71
C ARG A 208 8.98 -4.56 -1.50
N LEU A 209 9.76 -4.68 -2.57
CA LEU A 209 11.22 -4.57 -2.51
C LEU A 209 11.65 -3.17 -2.03
N GLY A 210 10.98 -2.11 -2.47
CA GLY A 210 11.23 -0.74 -2.00
C GLY A 210 11.07 -0.61 -0.48
N TYR A 211 9.97 -1.11 0.07
CA TYR A 211 9.73 -1.11 1.53
C TYR A 211 10.68 -2.04 2.32
N LEU A 212 11.25 -3.05 1.67
CA LEU A 212 12.26 -3.92 2.28
C LEU A 212 13.63 -3.25 2.34
N LEU A 213 13.99 -2.49 1.30
CA LEU A 213 15.31 -1.86 1.18
C LEU A 213 15.40 -0.50 1.88
N PHE A 214 14.29 0.22 2.04
CA PHE A 214 14.27 1.59 2.53
C PHE A 214 13.23 1.78 3.64
N PRO A 215 13.46 2.74 4.57
CA PRO A 215 12.42 3.21 5.47
C PRO A 215 11.16 3.63 4.69
N ALA A 216 9.99 3.45 5.29
CA ALA A 216 8.71 3.61 4.61
C ALA A 216 8.55 4.97 3.91
N SER A 217 9.05 6.04 4.51
CA SER A 217 9.06 7.40 3.96
C SER A 217 9.88 7.57 2.68
N VAL A 218 11.10 7.05 2.71
CA VAL A 218 12.05 7.06 1.58
C VAL A 218 11.51 6.18 0.47
N ALA A 219 11.02 4.98 0.81
CA ALA A 219 10.35 4.09 -0.13
C ALA A 219 9.17 4.79 -0.81
N ASN A 220 8.30 5.45 -0.04
CA ASN A 220 7.17 6.22 -0.58
C ASN A 220 7.63 7.34 -1.53
N GLY A 221 8.67 8.09 -1.15
CA GLY A 221 9.26 9.13 -2.00
C GLY A 221 9.76 8.58 -3.34
N ILE A 222 10.50 7.47 -3.30
CA ILE A 222 11.03 6.80 -4.51
C ILE A 222 9.89 6.24 -5.36
N ILE A 223 8.95 5.52 -4.75
CA ILE A 223 7.80 4.91 -5.44
C ILE A 223 6.95 6.00 -6.12
N SER A 224 6.72 7.13 -5.45
CA SER A 224 5.96 8.25 -6.02
C SER A 224 6.64 8.83 -7.28
N GLY A 225 7.97 8.98 -7.26
CA GLY A 225 8.74 9.39 -8.44
C GLY A 225 8.66 8.38 -9.56
N ALA A 226 8.88 7.10 -9.25
CA ALA A 226 8.82 6.03 -10.23
C ALA A 226 7.42 5.92 -10.89
N PHE A 227 6.34 6.06 -10.12
CA PHE A 227 4.98 6.03 -10.64
C PHE A 227 4.65 7.25 -11.49
N ALA A 228 5.11 8.44 -11.09
CA ALA A 228 4.96 9.65 -11.90
C ALA A 228 5.67 9.49 -13.26
N PHE A 229 6.88 8.92 -13.26
CA PHE A 229 7.61 8.69 -14.52
C PHE A 229 7.02 7.54 -15.35
N TYR A 230 6.44 6.52 -14.72
CA TYR A 230 5.65 5.51 -15.43
C TYR A 230 4.51 6.13 -16.24
N VAL A 231 3.75 7.04 -15.63
CA VAL A 231 2.67 7.74 -16.34
C VAL A 231 3.23 8.55 -17.51
N LEU A 232 4.37 9.23 -17.32
CA LEU A 232 5.07 9.93 -18.39
C LEU A 232 5.49 8.97 -19.50
N TYR A 233 6.06 7.81 -19.17
CA TYR A 233 6.42 6.75 -20.11
C TYR A 233 5.21 6.32 -20.92
N ASP A 234 4.08 6.00 -20.29
CA ASP A 234 2.92 5.43 -20.97
C ASP A 234 2.23 6.46 -21.87
N CYS A 235 2.16 7.71 -21.41
CA CYS A 235 1.71 8.85 -22.22
C CYS A 235 2.64 9.12 -23.40
N MET A 236 3.97 9.07 -23.19
CA MET A 236 4.95 9.25 -24.25
C MET A 236 4.85 8.12 -25.27
N HIS A 237 4.79 6.87 -24.82
CA HIS A 237 4.62 5.68 -25.65
C HIS A 237 3.38 5.82 -26.54
N TYR A 238 2.24 6.18 -25.95
CA TYR A 238 1.02 6.43 -26.70
C TYR A 238 1.17 7.54 -27.75
N ALA A 239 1.82 8.64 -27.37
CA ALA A 239 2.03 9.79 -28.25
C ALA A 239 2.99 9.48 -29.42
N LEU A 240 4.00 8.63 -29.20
CA LEU A 240 4.93 8.18 -30.24
C LEU A 240 4.17 7.47 -31.38
N HIS A 241 3.15 6.68 -31.07
CA HIS A 241 2.29 6.07 -32.09
C HIS A 241 1.29 7.06 -32.68
N HIS A 242 0.51 7.75 -31.84
CA HIS A 242 -0.75 8.37 -32.27
C HIS A 242 -0.73 9.87 -32.51
N THR A 243 0.38 10.55 -32.19
CA THR A 243 0.45 12.02 -32.23
C THR A 243 1.51 12.52 -33.22
N LYS A 244 1.25 13.69 -33.82
CA LYS A 244 2.28 14.46 -34.54
C LYS A 244 3.11 15.24 -33.52
N LEU A 245 4.26 14.68 -33.16
CA LEU A 245 5.13 15.21 -32.13
C LEU A 245 6.02 16.36 -32.66
N PRO A 246 6.50 17.25 -31.76
CA PRO A 246 7.45 18.30 -32.12
C PRO A 246 8.78 17.73 -32.61
N GLN A 247 9.56 18.55 -33.34
CA GLN A 247 10.77 18.10 -34.03
C GLN A 247 11.80 17.40 -33.12
N TYR A 248 11.95 17.86 -31.87
CA TYR A 248 12.90 17.26 -30.92
C TYR A 248 12.52 15.83 -30.50
N MET A 249 11.26 15.41 -30.68
CA MET A 249 10.77 14.06 -30.41
C MET A 249 10.64 13.21 -31.67
N ALA A 250 10.84 13.80 -32.86
CA ALA A 250 10.67 13.10 -34.13
C ALA A 250 11.64 11.91 -34.27
N ASP A 251 12.87 12.06 -33.76
CA ASP A 251 13.86 10.99 -33.71
C ASP A 251 13.39 9.83 -32.82
N MET A 252 12.91 10.13 -31.60
CA MET A 252 12.39 9.10 -30.70
C MET A 252 11.16 8.39 -31.28
N LYS A 253 10.28 9.11 -31.99
CA LYS A 253 9.14 8.54 -32.71
C LYS A 253 9.59 7.56 -33.79
N LYS A 254 10.54 7.97 -34.63
CA LYS A 254 11.11 7.09 -35.66
C LYS A 254 11.77 5.86 -35.03
N TYR A 255 12.50 6.06 -33.94
CA TYR A 255 13.19 5.00 -33.25
C TYR A 255 12.25 3.93 -32.71
N HIS A 256 11.23 4.35 -31.97
CA HIS A 256 10.24 3.42 -31.41
C HIS A 256 9.39 2.76 -32.49
N LEU A 257 8.99 3.48 -33.56
CA LEU A 257 8.28 2.86 -34.68
C LEU A 257 9.17 1.86 -35.44
N ALA A 258 10.46 2.11 -35.56
CA ALA A 258 11.37 1.16 -36.18
C ALA A 258 11.58 -0.09 -35.30
N HIS A 259 11.48 0.02 -33.97
CA HIS A 259 11.40 -1.15 -33.11
C HIS A 259 10.19 -2.04 -33.46
N HIS A 260 9.01 -1.43 -33.67
CA HIS A 260 7.81 -2.17 -34.11
C HIS A 260 7.92 -2.78 -35.52
N TYR A 261 8.37 -1.98 -36.49
CA TYR A 261 8.21 -2.31 -37.92
C TYR A 261 9.49 -2.80 -38.61
N LYS A 262 10.66 -2.64 -37.98
CA LYS A 262 11.96 -3.00 -38.56
C LYS A 262 12.65 -4.11 -37.78
N ASN A 263 12.85 -3.93 -36.47
CA ASN A 263 13.46 -4.96 -35.62
C ASN A 263 13.07 -4.77 -34.15
N PHE A 264 12.28 -5.71 -33.63
CA PHE A 264 11.80 -5.70 -32.24
C PHE A 264 12.83 -6.25 -31.24
N GLU A 265 13.95 -6.83 -31.70
CA GLU A 265 15.04 -7.32 -30.84
C GLU A 265 15.98 -6.19 -30.36
N LEU A 266 15.76 -4.95 -30.81
CA LEU A 266 16.55 -3.76 -30.49
C LEU A 266 15.63 -2.58 -30.18
N GLY A 267 16.14 -1.56 -29.51
CA GLY A 267 15.39 -0.33 -29.24
C GLY A 267 14.34 -0.45 -28.13
N PHE A 268 14.74 -1.03 -27.00
CA PHE A 268 13.86 -1.23 -25.85
C PHE A 268 13.61 0.06 -25.05
N GLY A 269 14.45 1.09 -25.22
CA GLY A 269 14.20 2.40 -24.64
C GLY A 269 13.05 3.12 -25.33
N VAL A 270 11.99 3.47 -24.59
CA VAL A 270 10.86 4.24 -25.11
C VAL A 270 10.98 5.70 -24.72
N THR A 271 11.28 6.02 -23.46
CA THR A 271 11.47 7.40 -22.99
C THR A 271 12.80 7.98 -23.43
N SER A 272 13.85 7.16 -23.50
CA SER A 272 15.18 7.56 -23.95
C SER A 272 15.98 6.36 -24.46
N LYS A 273 17.03 6.64 -25.25
CA LYS A 273 17.97 5.64 -25.78
C LYS A 273 19.12 5.31 -24.81
N VAL A 274 19.16 5.92 -23.62
CA VAL A 274 20.32 5.86 -22.71
C VAL A 274 20.72 4.42 -22.39
N TRP A 275 19.75 3.60 -21.99
CA TRP A 275 19.99 2.20 -21.64
C TRP A 275 20.29 1.32 -22.85
N ASP A 276 19.74 1.64 -24.02
CA ASP A 276 20.11 0.97 -25.27
C ASP A 276 21.60 1.20 -25.62
N TYR A 277 22.11 2.42 -25.42
CA TYR A 277 23.55 2.70 -25.60
C TYR A 277 24.40 1.95 -24.58
N ILE A 278 24.00 1.95 -23.30
CA ILE A 278 24.75 1.30 -22.21
C ILE A 278 24.84 -0.23 -22.43
N PHE A 279 23.73 -0.85 -22.85
CA PHE A 279 23.64 -2.30 -23.00
C PHE A 279 23.74 -2.79 -24.45
N ASN A 280 24.16 -1.91 -25.36
CA ASN A 280 24.40 -2.19 -26.77
C ASN A 280 23.20 -2.82 -27.51
N THR A 281 22.00 -2.27 -27.28
CA THR A 281 20.75 -2.65 -27.97
C THR A 281 20.19 -1.51 -28.82
N VAL A 282 21.04 -0.59 -29.24
CA VAL A 282 20.65 0.55 -30.07
C VAL A 282 20.17 0.07 -31.44
N LEU A 283 18.97 0.50 -31.83
CA LEU A 283 18.44 0.27 -33.16
C LEU A 283 19.05 1.27 -34.17
N PRO A 284 19.71 0.81 -35.25
CA PRO A 284 20.18 1.69 -36.31
C PRO A 284 18.99 2.11 -37.18
N VAL A 285 18.58 3.38 -37.07
CA VAL A 285 17.42 3.96 -37.76
C VAL A 285 17.83 4.96 -38.82
#